data_AF-F9X0E4-F1
#
_entry.id   AF-F9X0E4-F1
#
_cell.length_a   1.000
_cell.length_b   1.000
_cell.length_c   1.000
_cell.angle_alpha   90.00
_cell.angle_beta   90.00
_cell.angle_gamma   90.00
#
_symmetry.space_group_name_H-M   'P 1'
#
loop_
_entity.id
_entity.type
_entity.pdbx_description
1 polymer ?
#
loop_
_entity_poly.entity_id
_entity_poly.type
_entity_poly.pdbx_seq_one_letter_code
_entity_poly.pdbx_strand_id
1 'polypeptide(L)'
;MPILREGNFLFSPLFLSFFSPSLLLPDRSHSTMPQSLERVVSVRQTSSAATALPLELQQHVFSYLEPKSFYAARKTCRWWQFAATAAVPLAKQLRRMPILPLVDAASSTPRELEDLYSEATRTLMIGVHAERAYDTPGSLTKAGKLGIHIHARVVATPDGNRTVVLNGRSIELYDTSGDERILISQRTINDLKETVGNGPWLKVQPNDSNELSLSPDGRLLAIAQERTIQIYDLLDTPDSFTVNEYLSSATGHYISGLEFEQNNHLLRVQLSGKGTVLYLGSPPSSDNEIATITHWKSKLGLRNTFLDSALLSLPTSSESESTFPSRISGIQLLRPFQNGHLFAGQLHASTSPSCYILFHLSPSTTTPTLLARSESFLSSWDYTLHTAASQIGGMGLWENMPSAHEHHARFAVGLSKDEKEDGWLVVVEKDKKRIRPRALSQVFVYKIPGSEILRRTIEQAERERRTRTAKEKFLEMLEGQQDEEEQLERVQFTVPRLPLCLTTLQGEVTRLSIEMDDMSADKERRATVVASTADTTRTWVLNECC
;
A
#
# COMPACT_ATOMS: atom_id res chain seq x y z
N MET A 1 40.51 20.50 20.99
CA MET A 1 40.11 21.04 22.31
C MET A 1 39.34 22.33 22.08
N PRO A 2 38.28 22.63 22.85
CA PRO A 2 37.57 21.81 23.86
C PRO A 2 36.27 21.22 23.26
N ILE A 3 35.88 19.96 23.44
CA ILE A 3 35.46 19.22 24.65
C ILE A 3 34.35 19.93 25.43
N LEU A 4 33.10 19.57 25.13
CA LEU A 4 32.00 19.57 26.09
C LEU A 4 31.25 18.24 25.97
N ARG A 5 31.38 17.43 27.03
CA ARG A 5 30.61 16.22 27.35
C ARG A 5 29.32 16.66 28.05
N GLU A 6 28.24 15.93 27.83
CA GLU A 6 27.08 15.65 28.72
C GLU A 6 25.92 15.20 27.80
N GLY A 7 25.09 14.19 28.08
CA GLY A 7 24.95 13.23 29.16
C GLY A 7 23.93 12.18 28.70
N ASN A 8 24.18 10.91 29.01
CA ASN A 8 23.32 9.78 28.69
C ASN A 8 22.04 9.82 29.56
N PHE A 9 20.86 9.79 28.94
CA PHE A 9 19.62 9.37 29.61
C PHE A 9 19.08 8.11 28.93
N LEU A 10 19.33 6.98 29.58
CA LEU A 10 18.67 5.70 29.35
C LEU A 10 17.38 5.69 30.18
N PHE A 11 16.22 5.62 29.52
CA PHE A 11 14.98 5.22 30.18
C PHE A 11 14.59 3.81 29.69
N SER A 12 14.65 2.86 30.63
CA SER A 12 14.09 1.51 30.49
C SER A 12 12.83 1.43 31.36
N PRO A 13 11.72 0.81 30.89
CA PRO A 13 10.48 0.75 31.66
C PRO A 13 10.49 -0.43 32.63
N LEU A 14 10.22 -0.14 33.92
CA LEU A 14 10.01 -1.14 34.95
C LEU A 14 8.61 -1.75 34.84
N PHE A 15 8.58 -3.06 34.58
CA PHE A 15 7.45 -3.95 34.81
C PHE A 15 7.24 -4.13 36.33
N LEU A 16 5.99 -4.00 36.79
CA LEU A 16 5.60 -4.49 38.11
C LEU A 16 4.43 -5.47 37.96
N SER A 17 4.78 -6.75 38.08
CA SER A 17 3.88 -7.84 38.42
C SER A 17 3.80 -7.95 39.96
N PHE A 18 2.60 -8.09 40.53
CA PHE A 18 2.46 -8.56 41.90
C PHE A 18 1.41 -9.66 41.99
N PHE A 19 1.87 -10.75 42.62
CA PHE A 19 1.19 -11.98 42.97
C PHE A 19 0.16 -11.79 44.11
N SER A 20 -0.88 -12.63 44.09
CA SER A 20 -1.70 -13.01 45.25
C SER A 20 -0.88 -13.61 46.40
N PRO A 21 -1.43 -13.60 47.62
CA PRO A 21 -1.57 -14.88 48.32
C PRO A 21 -2.90 -15.04 49.09
N SER A 22 -3.33 -16.31 49.17
CA SER A 22 -4.47 -16.80 49.94
C SER A 22 -4.09 -17.12 51.39
N LEU A 23 -5.13 -17.25 52.23
CA LEU A 23 -5.28 -18.02 53.49
C LEU A 23 -5.05 -17.30 54.84
N LEU A 24 -6.13 -17.06 55.60
CA LEU A 24 -6.56 -17.86 56.77
C LEU A 24 -7.75 -17.21 57.52
N LEU A 25 -8.75 -18.03 57.86
CA LEU A 25 -9.88 -17.76 58.78
C LEU A 25 -9.42 -17.86 60.25
N PRO A 26 -10.14 -17.24 61.21
CA PRO A 26 -11.09 -18.04 61.99
C PRO A 26 -12.44 -17.34 62.30
N ASP A 27 -13.31 -18.15 62.88
CA ASP A 27 -14.77 -18.11 62.93
C ASP A 27 -15.31 -17.62 64.30
N ARG A 28 -16.44 -16.89 64.31
CA ARG A 28 -17.63 -17.06 65.22
C ARG A 28 -18.53 -15.81 65.37
N SER A 29 -19.71 -15.91 64.76
CA SER A 29 -21.07 -15.65 65.26
C SER A 29 -21.39 -14.37 66.09
N HIS A 30 -22.20 -13.47 65.53
CA HIS A 30 -23.65 -13.37 65.78
C HIS A 30 -24.29 -12.15 65.06
N SER A 31 -25.59 -12.30 64.74
CA SER A 31 -26.58 -11.26 64.41
C SER A 31 -26.79 -10.88 62.93
N THR A 32 -27.58 -11.74 62.30
CA THR A 32 -28.59 -11.50 61.25
C THR A 32 -29.07 -10.05 61.04
N MET A 33 -28.89 -9.55 59.82
CA MET A 33 -29.89 -8.82 59.02
C MET A 33 -29.56 -9.05 57.53
N PRO A 34 -30.44 -9.64 56.70
CA PRO A 34 -30.22 -9.64 55.27
C PRO A 34 -30.56 -8.26 54.74
N GLN A 35 -29.56 -7.39 54.55
CA GLN A 35 -29.72 -6.24 53.68
C GLN A 35 -29.84 -6.77 52.25
N SER A 36 -31.07 -7.06 51.83
CA SER A 36 -31.42 -7.09 50.42
C SER A 36 -31.04 -5.73 49.85
N LEU A 37 -29.91 -5.66 49.15
CA LEU A 37 -29.64 -4.59 48.20
C LEU A 37 -30.65 -4.75 47.07
N GLU A 38 -31.90 -4.33 47.33
CA GLU A 38 -32.80 -3.95 46.28
C GLU A 38 -32.07 -2.88 45.48
N ARG A 39 -31.73 -3.22 44.25
CA ARG A 39 -31.34 -2.26 43.25
C ARG A 39 -32.55 -1.35 43.08
N VAL A 40 -32.58 -0.26 43.84
CA VAL A 40 -33.56 0.79 43.67
C VAL A 40 -33.30 1.35 42.28
N VAL A 41 -34.06 0.86 41.31
CA VAL A 41 -34.15 1.42 39.96
C VAL A 41 -34.97 2.70 40.09
N SER A 42 -34.43 3.69 40.82
CA SER A 42 -34.96 5.05 40.85
C SER A 42 -34.24 5.84 39.76
N VAL A 43 -34.72 5.67 38.54
CA VAL A 43 -34.96 6.70 37.54
C VAL A 43 -35.55 5.93 36.37
N ARG A 44 -36.81 6.21 36.02
CA ARG A 44 -37.30 5.92 34.67
C ARG A 44 -36.30 6.57 33.71
N GLN A 45 -35.39 5.78 33.13
CA GLN A 45 -34.63 6.18 31.97
C GLN A 45 -35.64 6.37 30.84
N THR A 46 -36.27 7.53 30.80
CA THR A 46 -36.85 8.03 29.57
C THR A 46 -35.70 8.18 28.59
N SER A 47 -35.98 7.94 27.31
CA SER A 47 -35.05 7.98 26.17
C SER A 47 -34.38 9.36 25.92
N SER A 48 -34.32 10.23 26.94
CA SER A 48 -33.92 11.64 26.88
C SER A 48 -32.51 11.92 27.42
N ALA A 49 -31.78 10.92 27.93
CA ALA A 49 -30.46 11.17 28.51
C ALA A 49 -29.45 11.76 27.50
N ALA A 50 -29.59 11.45 26.21
CA ALA A 50 -28.71 11.97 25.17
C ALA A 50 -28.89 13.48 24.90
N THR A 51 -30.03 14.10 25.24
CA THR A 51 -30.36 15.48 24.86
C THR A 51 -30.73 16.37 26.04
N ALA A 52 -30.34 16.00 27.27
CA ALA A 52 -30.74 16.71 28.48
C ALA A 52 -30.15 18.14 28.60
N LEU A 53 -29.12 18.46 27.82
CA LEU A 53 -28.48 19.77 27.81
C LEU A 53 -29.10 20.68 26.73
N PRO A 54 -29.17 22.01 26.95
CA PRO A 54 -29.39 22.99 25.88
C PRO A 54 -28.43 22.77 24.70
N LEU A 55 -28.90 23.07 23.49
CA LEU A 55 -28.18 22.83 22.23
C LEU A 55 -26.79 23.48 22.24
N GLU A 56 -26.69 24.69 22.78
CA GLU A 56 -25.47 25.47 22.85
C GLU A 56 -24.42 24.81 23.74
N LEU A 57 -24.87 24.18 24.84
CA LEU A 57 -23.98 23.42 25.72
C LEU A 57 -23.52 22.11 25.07
N GLN A 58 -24.40 21.43 24.31
CA GLN A 58 -24.00 20.25 23.52
C GLN A 58 -22.92 20.62 22.48
N GLN A 59 -23.13 21.71 21.74
CA GLN A 59 -22.19 22.25 20.77
C GLN A 59 -20.86 22.68 21.41
N HIS A 60 -20.93 23.24 22.60
CA HIS A 60 -19.74 23.58 23.38
C HIS A 60 -18.95 22.32 23.76
N VAL A 61 -19.60 21.27 24.25
CA VAL A 61 -18.96 19.95 24.53
C VAL A 61 -18.31 19.38 23.27
N PHE A 62 -19.02 19.40 22.14
CA PHE A 62 -18.49 18.93 20.85
C PHE A 62 -17.25 19.71 20.39
N SER A 63 -17.13 20.97 20.79
CA SER A 63 -15.96 21.79 20.48
C SER A 63 -14.69 21.38 21.24
N TYR A 64 -14.80 20.50 22.24
CA TYR A 64 -13.66 19.93 22.97
C TYR A 64 -13.30 18.52 22.52
N LEU A 65 -14.22 17.79 21.88
CA LEU A 65 -13.96 16.44 21.38
C LEU A 65 -12.82 16.43 20.35
N GLU A 66 -12.03 15.36 20.35
CA GLU A 66 -11.09 15.06 19.27
C GLU A 66 -11.86 14.70 17.98
N PRO A 67 -11.26 14.84 16.78
CA PRO A 67 -11.93 14.52 15.52
C PRO A 67 -12.58 13.14 15.47
N LYS A 68 -11.92 12.10 16.02
CA LYS A 68 -12.46 10.73 16.10
C LYS A 68 -13.65 10.62 17.05
N SER A 69 -13.55 11.21 18.25
CA SER A 69 -14.65 11.22 19.21
C SER A 69 -15.84 12.03 18.72
N PHE A 70 -15.59 13.15 18.02
CA PHE A 70 -16.64 13.96 17.40
C PHE A 70 -17.32 13.20 16.25
N TYR A 71 -16.56 12.47 15.43
CA TYR A 71 -17.12 11.58 14.41
C TYR A 71 -18.03 10.52 15.02
N ALA A 72 -17.57 9.81 16.05
CA ALA A 72 -18.37 8.83 16.76
C ALA A 72 -19.63 9.45 17.38
N ALA A 73 -19.50 10.63 18.02
CA ALA A 73 -20.63 11.38 18.58
C ALA A 73 -21.71 11.66 17.53
N ARG A 74 -21.33 12.11 16.32
CA ARG A 74 -22.27 12.34 15.20
C ARG A 74 -23.05 11.10 14.77
N LYS A 75 -22.47 9.90 14.95
CA LYS A 75 -23.06 8.62 14.56
C LYS A 75 -23.90 7.97 15.67
N THR A 76 -23.91 8.51 16.89
CA THR A 76 -24.64 7.91 18.02
C THR A 76 -26.16 7.96 17.87
N CYS A 77 -26.73 9.14 17.55
CA CYS A 77 -28.16 9.33 17.38
C CYS A 77 -28.47 10.59 16.55
N ARG A 78 -29.70 10.68 16.04
CA ARG A 78 -30.15 11.80 15.18
C ARG A 78 -30.01 13.18 15.84
N TRP A 79 -30.18 13.28 17.16
CA TRP A 79 -30.09 14.55 17.88
C TRP A 79 -28.66 15.04 18.01
N TRP A 80 -27.71 14.14 18.27
CA TRP A 80 -26.29 14.47 18.31
C TRP A 80 -25.77 14.82 16.92
N GLN A 81 -26.25 14.11 15.89
CA GLN A 81 -25.99 14.47 14.50
C GLN A 81 -26.45 15.91 14.22
N PHE A 82 -27.69 16.25 14.58
CA PHE A 82 -28.25 17.60 14.41
C PHE A 82 -27.44 18.67 15.18
N ALA A 83 -27.09 18.42 16.44
CA ALA A 83 -26.29 19.37 17.22
C ALA A 83 -24.88 19.60 16.62
N ALA A 84 -24.36 18.64 15.87
CA ALA A 84 -23.03 18.68 15.26
C ALA A 84 -22.98 19.32 13.86
N THR A 85 -24.10 19.75 13.27
CA THR A 85 -24.12 20.44 11.96
C THR A 85 -23.86 21.94 12.07
N ALA A 86 -23.78 22.48 13.29
CA ALA A 86 -23.50 23.90 13.49
C ALA A 86 -22.12 24.30 12.94
N ALA A 87 -22.08 25.42 12.21
CA ALA A 87 -20.88 25.88 11.50
C ALA A 87 -19.68 26.09 12.42
N VAL A 88 -19.87 26.64 13.62
CA VAL A 88 -18.76 26.96 14.55
C VAL A 88 -18.07 25.69 15.10
N PRO A 89 -18.78 24.72 15.72
CA PRO A 89 -18.16 23.45 16.10
C PRO A 89 -17.52 22.73 14.91
N LEU A 90 -18.18 22.73 13.75
CA LEU A 90 -17.73 22.01 12.57
C LEU A 90 -16.42 22.60 12.00
N ALA A 91 -16.36 23.92 11.82
CA ALA A 91 -15.14 24.61 11.41
C ALA A 91 -14.00 24.40 12.42
N LYS A 92 -14.31 24.40 13.73
CA LYS A 92 -13.31 24.11 14.77
C LYS A 92 -12.75 22.69 14.64
N GLN A 93 -13.58 21.71 14.31
CA GLN A 93 -13.14 20.33 14.09
C GLN A 93 -12.32 20.19 12.81
N LEU A 94 -12.73 20.86 11.73
CA LEU A 94 -11.99 20.89 10.46
C LEU A 94 -10.60 21.53 10.60
N ARG A 95 -10.44 22.57 11.42
CA ARG A 95 -9.13 23.17 11.75
C ARG A 95 -8.18 22.22 12.49
N ARG A 96 -8.72 21.17 13.14
CA ARG A 96 -7.94 20.12 13.81
C ARG A 96 -7.58 18.97 12.88
N MET A 97 -8.06 19.01 11.64
CA MET A 97 -7.74 18.06 10.59
C MET A 97 -6.68 18.66 9.65
N PRO A 98 -5.89 17.81 8.96
CA PRO A 98 -4.85 18.23 8.03
C PRO A 98 -5.47 18.74 6.71
N ILE A 99 -6.15 19.89 6.73
CA ILE A 99 -6.85 20.47 5.55
C ILE A 99 -6.23 21.81 5.19
N LEU A 100 -6.04 22.07 3.89
CA LEU A 100 -5.54 23.35 3.39
C LEU A 100 -6.51 23.96 2.36
N PRO A 101 -6.69 25.30 2.33
CA PRO A 101 -6.27 26.24 3.38
C PRO A 101 -7.06 26.01 4.69
N LEU A 102 -6.61 26.65 5.78
CA LEU A 102 -7.28 26.51 7.08
C LEU A 102 -8.74 26.99 7.00
N VAL A 103 -9.66 26.14 7.45
CA VAL A 103 -11.11 26.39 7.36
C VAL A 103 -11.53 27.51 8.30
N ASP A 104 -12.38 28.42 7.83
CA ASP A 104 -13.05 29.42 8.66
C ASP A 104 -14.58 29.34 8.56
N ALA A 105 -15.26 29.49 9.70
CA ALA A 105 -16.71 29.46 9.78
C ALA A 105 -17.35 30.68 9.10
N ALA A 106 -16.62 31.80 9.04
CA ALA A 106 -17.10 33.03 8.40
C ALA A 106 -17.01 32.98 6.86
N SER A 107 -16.13 32.14 6.30
CA SER A 107 -15.86 32.08 4.85
C SER A 107 -16.65 31.01 4.11
N SER A 108 -17.40 30.15 4.81
CA SER A 108 -18.02 28.97 4.23
C SER A 108 -19.41 28.73 4.80
N THR A 109 -20.31 28.23 3.96
CA THR A 109 -21.67 27.89 4.38
C THR A 109 -21.70 26.62 5.25
N PRO A 110 -22.70 26.43 6.13
CA PRO A 110 -22.80 25.21 6.94
C PRO A 110 -22.82 23.92 6.12
N ARG A 111 -23.42 23.96 4.92
CA ARG A 111 -23.48 22.81 4.00
C ARG A 111 -22.11 22.49 3.40
N GLU A 112 -21.36 23.49 2.96
CA GLU A 112 -19.98 23.30 2.46
C GLU A 112 -19.08 22.72 3.55
N LEU A 113 -19.22 23.18 4.79
CA LEU A 113 -18.49 22.62 5.93
C LEU A 113 -18.88 21.17 6.22
N GLU A 114 -20.16 20.81 6.04
CA GLU A 114 -20.63 19.44 6.21
C GLU A 114 -20.13 18.50 5.11
N ASP A 115 -20.16 18.96 3.86
CA ASP A 115 -19.62 18.22 2.72
C ASP A 115 -18.10 18.03 2.88
N LEU A 116 -17.37 19.09 3.25
CA LEU A 116 -15.93 19.03 3.53
C LEU A 116 -15.61 18.11 4.71
N TYR A 117 -16.39 18.14 5.79
CA TYR A 117 -16.20 17.23 6.92
C TYR A 117 -16.45 15.78 6.52
N SER A 118 -17.46 15.52 5.70
CA SER A 118 -17.76 14.19 5.18
C SER A 118 -16.62 13.69 4.28
N GLU A 119 -16.08 14.55 3.42
CA GLU A 119 -14.91 14.25 2.61
C GLU A 119 -13.66 14.00 3.47
N ALA A 120 -13.40 14.84 4.46
CA ALA A 120 -12.24 14.75 5.34
C ALA A 120 -12.26 13.48 6.17
N THR A 121 -13.38 13.17 6.81
CA THR A 121 -13.51 11.98 7.65
C THR A 121 -13.37 10.68 6.86
N ARG A 122 -13.87 10.65 5.62
CA ARG A 122 -13.74 9.55 4.67
C ARG A 122 -12.29 9.40 4.19
N THR A 123 -11.69 10.47 3.69
CA THR A 123 -10.34 10.48 3.10
C THR A 123 -9.26 10.19 4.15
N LEU A 124 -9.42 10.70 5.37
CA LEU A 124 -8.49 10.52 6.49
C LEU A 124 -8.82 9.29 7.34
N MET A 125 -9.82 8.48 6.95
CA MET A 125 -10.18 7.22 7.62
C MET A 125 -10.46 7.38 9.12
N ILE A 126 -11.11 8.48 9.53
CA ILE A 126 -11.35 8.83 10.94
C ILE A 126 -12.23 7.78 11.65
N GLY A 127 -13.18 7.19 10.92
CA GLY A 127 -14.09 6.14 11.41
C GLY A 127 -13.65 4.70 11.13
N VAL A 128 -12.42 4.50 10.67
CA VAL A 128 -11.90 3.18 10.32
C VAL A 128 -11.20 2.57 11.53
N HIS A 129 -11.56 1.33 11.84
CA HIS A 129 -10.92 0.51 12.86
C HIS A 129 -10.24 -0.69 12.22
N ALA A 130 -9.05 -1.05 12.71
CA ALA A 130 -8.31 -2.20 12.26
C ALA A 130 -8.23 -3.25 13.36
N GLU A 131 -8.74 -4.43 13.09
CA GLU A 131 -8.64 -5.61 13.95
C GLU A 131 -7.62 -6.56 13.37
N ARG A 132 -6.76 -7.13 14.21
CA ARG A 132 -5.71 -8.06 13.78
C ARG A 132 -6.14 -9.50 14.09
N ALA A 133 -6.09 -10.36 13.08
CA ALA A 133 -6.27 -11.79 13.24
C ALA A 133 -4.97 -12.46 13.74
N TYR A 134 -5.07 -13.72 14.16
CA TYR A 134 -3.89 -14.50 14.58
C TYR A 134 -2.90 -14.69 13.43
N ASP A 135 -1.61 -14.59 13.77
CA ASP A 135 -0.53 -14.81 12.82
C ASP A 135 -0.51 -16.28 12.37
N THR A 136 -0.31 -16.49 11.08
CA THR A 136 -0.16 -17.81 10.48
C THR A 136 1.26 -18.00 9.94
N PRO A 137 1.72 -19.24 9.73
CA PRO A 137 3.04 -19.50 9.15
C PRO A 137 3.25 -18.82 7.80
N GLY A 138 4.47 -18.32 7.54
CA GLY A 138 4.88 -17.80 6.25
C GLY A 138 5.26 -18.90 5.24
N SER A 139 5.56 -18.50 4.01
CA SER A 139 5.81 -19.44 2.89
C SER A 139 7.02 -20.36 3.11
N LEU A 140 8.05 -19.91 3.82
CA LEU A 140 9.27 -20.68 4.07
C LEU A 140 9.29 -21.37 5.43
N THR A 141 8.23 -21.22 6.23
CA THR A 141 8.17 -21.81 7.58
C THR A 141 8.15 -23.35 7.52
N LYS A 142 7.43 -23.94 6.56
CA LYS A 142 7.40 -25.39 6.35
C LYS A 142 8.78 -25.92 5.98
N ALA A 143 9.43 -25.31 4.98
CA ALA A 143 10.78 -25.65 4.56
C ALA A 143 11.80 -25.59 5.71
N GLY A 144 11.75 -24.55 6.54
CA GLY A 144 12.61 -24.41 7.71
C GLY A 144 12.42 -25.53 8.74
N LYS A 145 11.18 -25.94 9.00
CA LYS A 145 10.87 -27.07 9.89
C LYS A 145 11.41 -28.40 9.35
N LEU A 146 11.45 -28.56 8.04
CA LEU A 146 12.01 -29.73 7.34
C LEU A 146 13.54 -29.67 7.18
N GLY A 147 14.23 -28.73 7.87
CA GLY A 147 15.68 -28.63 7.87
C GLY A 147 16.28 -28.04 6.59
N ILE A 148 15.50 -27.35 5.77
CA ILE A 148 16.03 -26.55 4.66
C ILE A 148 16.56 -25.23 5.24
N HIS A 149 17.85 -24.95 5.03
CA HIS A 149 18.46 -23.72 5.49
C HIS A 149 17.94 -22.53 4.66
N ILE A 150 17.24 -21.59 5.30
CA ILE A 150 16.64 -20.45 4.62
C ILE A 150 17.68 -19.36 4.35
N HIS A 151 17.83 -18.95 3.09
CA HIS A 151 18.69 -17.85 2.64
C HIS A 151 18.18 -17.27 1.31
N ALA A 152 18.85 -16.25 0.76
CA ALA A 152 18.41 -15.51 -0.43
C ALA A 152 18.22 -16.35 -1.71
N ARG A 153 18.69 -17.61 -1.74
CA ARG A 153 18.52 -18.52 -2.89
C ARG A 153 17.55 -19.66 -2.62
N VAL A 154 16.68 -19.49 -1.62
CA VAL A 154 15.57 -20.40 -1.33
C VAL A 154 14.27 -19.63 -1.52
N VAL A 155 13.41 -20.15 -2.37
CA VAL A 155 12.08 -19.58 -2.67
C VAL A 155 11.04 -20.67 -2.55
N ALA A 156 9.84 -20.33 -2.07
CA ALA A 156 8.75 -21.27 -1.93
C ALA A 156 7.47 -20.71 -2.54
N THR A 157 6.55 -21.63 -2.88
CA THR A 157 5.20 -21.25 -3.31
C THR A 157 4.46 -20.51 -2.19
N PRO A 158 3.41 -19.73 -2.51
CA PRO A 158 2.68 -18.95 -1.50
C PRO A 158 2.11 -19.77 -0.34
N ASP A 159 1.78 -21.03 -0.57
CA ASP A 159 1.28 -21.99 0.42
C ASP A 159 2.41 -22.76 1.16
N GLY A 160 3.66 -22.56 0.75
CA GLY A 160 4.84 -23.25 1.26
C GLY A 160 4.89 -24.75 0.94
N ASN A 161 4.06 -25.24 0.01
CA ASN A 161 3.98 -26.66 -0.32
C ASN A 161 5.10 -27.11 -1.28
N ARG A 162 5.71 -26.18 -2.01
CA ARG A 162 6.88 -26.46 -2.83
C ARG A 162 7.97 -25.45 -2.53
N THR A 163 9.19 -25.94 -2.44
CA THR A 163 10.37 -25.13 -2.15
C THR A 163 11.46 -25.40 -3.16
N VAL A 164 12.02 -24.36 -3.73
CA VAL A 164 13.18 -24.42 -4.62
C VAL A 164 14.40 -23.93 -3.87
N VAL A 165 15.48 -24.70 -3.97
CA VAL A 165 16.81 -24.34 -3.45
C VAL A 165 17.76 -24.25 -4.63
N LEU A 166 18.44 -23.10 -4.76
CA LEU A 166 19.54 -22.95 -5.70
C LEU A 166 20.88 -23.09 -4.96
N ASN A 167 21.49 -24.27 -5.08
CA ASN A 167 22.73 -24.63 -4.40
C ASN A 167 23.89 -24.69 -5.40
N GLY A 168 24.74 -23.66 -5.39
CA GLY A 168 25.77 -23.48 -6.42
C GLY A 168 25.16 -23.32 -7.81
N ARG A 169 25.30 -24.35 -8.65
CA ARG A 169 24.75 -24.44 -10.02
C ARG A 169 23.59 -25.43 -10.16
N SER A 170 23.16 -26.03 -9.04
CA SER A 170 22.07 -27.01 -8.96
C SER A 170 20.79 -26.32 -8.53
N ILE A 171 19.73 -26.48 -9.31
CA ILE A 171 18.36 -26.11 -9.00
C ILE A 171 17.67 -27.37 -8.48
N GLU A 172 17.19 -27.33 -7.25
CA GLU A 172 16.52 -28.46 -6.60
C GLU A 172 15.11 -28.05 -6.19
N LEU A 173 14.10 -28.78 -6.69
CA LEU A 173 12.71 -28.60 -6.32
C LEU A 173 12.30 -29.67 -5.31
N TYR A 174 11.80 -29.23 -4.16
CA TYR A 174 11.30 -30.08 -3.09
C TYR A 174 9.79 -29.96 -2.93
N ASP A 175 9.13 -31.08 -2.67
CA ASP A 175 7.82 -31.12 -2.01
C ASP A 175 8.03 -30.88 -0.52
N THR A 176 7.34 -29.88 0.01
CA THR A 176 7.35 -29.47 1.42
C THR A 176 5.93 -29.44 2.01
N SER A 177 4.98 -30.12 1.37
CA SER A 177 3.58 -30.20 1.83
C SER A 177 3.38 -31.16 3.01
N GLY A 178 4.21 -32.20 3.11
CA GLY A 178 4.16 -33.23 4.15
C GLY A 178 5.16 -33.02 5.30
N ASP A 179 5.37 -34.10 6.06
CA ASP A 179 6.26 -34.12 7.23
C ASP A 179 7.74 -34.36 6.88
N GLU A 180 8.03 -34.74 5.64
CA GLU A 180 9.36 -34.94 5.10
C GLU A 180 9.56 -34.12 3.83
N ARG A 181 10.80 -33.69 3.57
CA ARG A 181 11.15 -33.05 2.30
C ARG A 181 11.42 -34.13 1.25
N ILE A 182 10.76 -34.04 0.10
CA ILE A 182 10.93 -34.99 -1.00
C ILE A 182 11.49 -34.23 -2.21
N LEU A 183 12.65 -34.65 -2.71
CA LEU A 183 13.22 -34.06 -3.94
C LEU A 183 12.36 -34.52 -5.14
N ILE A 184 11.72 -33.57 -5.81
CA ILE A 184 10.89 -33.80 -7.00
C ILE A 184 11.77 -33.78 -8.25
N SER A 185 12.60 -32.76 -8.38
CA SER A 185 13.46 -32.59 -9.55
C SER A 185 14.75 -31.88 -9.21
N GLN A 186 15.78 -32.18 -9.99
CA GLN A 186 17.08 -31.55 -9.91
C GLN A 186 17.58 -31.26 -11.32
N ARG A 187 18.06 -30.04 -11.55
CA ARG A 187 18.65 -29.65 -12.84
C ARG A 187 19.75 -28.62 -12.67
N THR A 188 20.66 -28.54 -13.64
CA THR A 188 21.72 -27.53 -13.62
C THR A 188 21.26 -26.23 -14.26
N ILE A 189 21.77 -25.11 -13.75
CA ILE A 189 21.69 -23.82 -14.43
C ILE A 189 22.28 -23.93 -15.84
N ASN A 190 21.66 -23.23 -16.80
CA ASN A 190 22.16 -23.08 -18.15
C ASN A 190 23.09 -21.87 -18.29
N ASP A 191 24.34 -22.02 -17.86
CA ASP A 191 25.39 -21.01 -17.96
C ASP A 191 26.52 -21.42 -18.93
N LEU A 192 26.47 -22.64 -19.51
CA LEU A 192 27.51 -23.17 -20.39
C LEU A 192 27.00 -23.82 -21.71
N LYS A 193 25.71 -24.19 -21.80
CA LYS A 193 25.21 -25.02 -22.91
C LYS A 193 24.61 -24.20 -24.05
N GLU A 194 23.89 -23.13 -23.74
CA GLU A 194 23.33 -22.23 -24.74
C GLU A 194 24.10 -20.91 -24.68
N THR A 195 24.46 -20.35 -25.85
CA THR A 195 25.02 -19.00 -25.94
C THR A 195 23.99 -18.01 -25.43
N VAL A 196 24.03 -17.72 -24.12
CA VAL A 196 23.49 -16.50 -23.56
C VAL A 196 24.21 -15.38 -24.32
N GLY A 197 23.46 -14.54 -25.05
CA GLY A 197 24.00 -13.60 -26.03
C GLY A 197 25.17 -12.75 -25.53
N ASN A 198 25.89 -12.09 -26.45
CA ASN A 198 27.17 -11.34 -26.32
C ASN A 198 27.28 -10.29 -25.17
N GLY A 199 26.98 -10.67 -23.93
CA GLY A 199 27.17 -9.89 -22.72
C GLY A 199 28.53 -10.21 -22.09
N PRO A 200 29.16 -9.24 -21.41
CA PRO A 200 30.42 -9.46 -20.73
C PRO A 200 30.25 -10.50 -19.61
N TRP A 201 31.14 -11.51 -19.58
CA TRP A 201 31.17 -12.61 -18.61
C TRP A 201 31.76 -12.20 -17.25
N LEU A 202 31.38 -11.03 -16.73
CA LEU A 202 31.93 -10.52 -15.47
C LEU A 202 31.10 -11.02 -14.30
N LYS A 203 31.39 -12.24 -13.82
CA LYS A 203 30.81 -12.85 -12.60
C LYS A 203 30.90 -11.89 -11.41
N VAL A 204 29.90 -11.05 -11.23
CA VAL A 204 29.68 -10.35 -9.97
C VAL A 204 29.11 -11.39 -9.01
N GLN A 205 29.71 -11.53 -7.83
CA GLN A 205 29.11 -12.37 -6.79
C GLN A 205 27.68 -11.89 -6.56
N PRO A 206 26.66 -12.77 -6.63
CA PRO A 206 25.27 -12.33 -6.48
C PRO A 206 25.15 -11.72 -5.09
N ASN A 207 24.66 -10.48 -5.07
CA ASN A 207 24.29 -9.83 -3.84
C ASN A 207 23.09 -10.59 -3.25
N ASP A 208 22.75 -10.33 -1.99
CA ASP A 208 21.58 -10.90 -1.28
C ASP A 208 20.22 -10.47 -1.87
N SER A 209 20.13 -10.24 -3.18
CA SER A 209 18.95 -9.82 -3.94
C SER A 209 18.07 -11.02 -4.35
N ASN A 210 16.76 -10.79 -4.39
CA ASN A 210 15.74 -11.74 -4.84
C ASN A 210 15.83 -11.96 -6.36
N GLU A 211 16.90 -12.61 -6.81
CA GLU A 211 17.16 -12.99 -8.20
C GLU A 211 16.34 -14.21 -8.63
N LEU A 212 15.50 -14.76 -7.73
CA LEU A 212 14.67 -15.93 -7.98
C LEU A 212 13.20 -15.56 -7.85
N SER A 213 12.40 -16.02 -8.79
CA SER A 213 10.93 -15.98 -8.71
C SER A 213 10.37 -17.34 -9.07
N LEU A 214 9.58 -17.90 -8.17
CA LEU A 214 8.86 -19.15 -8.36
C LEU A 214 7.40 -18.83 -8.67
N SER A 215 6.84 -19.45 -9.71
CA SER A 215 5.43 -19.30 -10.01
C SER A 215 4.57 -19.85 -8.86
N PRO A 216 3.32 -19.37 -8.68
CA PRO A 216 2.46 -19.79 -7.58
C PRO A 216 2.19 -21.31 -7.50
N ASP A 217 2.22 -22.00 -8.65
CA ASP A 217 2.06 -23.47 -8.75
C ASP A 217 3.38 -24.25 -8.56
N GLY A 218 4.51 -23.54 -8.39
CA GLY A 218 5.83 -24.12 -8.21
C GLY A 218 6.41 -24.81 -9.44
N ARG A 219 5.88 -24.52 -10.64
CA ARG A 219 6.33 -25.14 -11.90
C ARG A 219 7.39 -24.33 -12.61
N LEU A 220 7.19 -23.02 -12.76
CA LEU A 220 8.11 -22.14 -13.45
C LEU A 220 9.05 -21.46 -12.46
N LEU A 221 10.33 -21.43 -12.78
CA LEU A 221 11.33 -20.69 -12.02
C LEU A 221 12.02 -19.70 -12.94
N ALA A 222 11.97 -18.42 -12.60
CA ALA A 222 12.79 -17.39 -13.21
C ALA A 222 14.04 -17.17 -12.35
N ILE A 223 15.20 -17.12 -12.99
CA ILE A 223 16.49 -16.83 -12.38
C ILE A 223 17.11 -15.65 -13.12
N ALA A 224 17.50 -14.61 -12.39
CA ALA A 224 18.35 -13.55 -12.88
C ALA A 224 19.82 -13.91 -12.64
N GLN A 225 20.66 -13.65 -13.63
CA GLN A 225 22.11 -13.66 -13.52
C GLN A 225 22.63 -12.39 -14.17
N GLU A 226 23.01 -11.42 -13.34
CA GLU A 226 23.41 -10.07 -13.76
C GLU A 226 22.31 -9.34 -14.56
N ARG A 227 22.31 -9.47 -15.89
CA ARG A 227 21.33 -8.90 -16.83
C ARG A 227 20.63 -9.95 -17.69
N THR A 228 20.98 -11.22 -17.50
CA THR A 228 20.33 -12.33 -18.17
C THR A 228 19.21 -12.85 -17.29
N ILE A 229 18.06 -13.10 -17.90
CA ILE A 229 16.96 -13.82 -17.25
C ILE A 229 16.84 -15.19 -17.90
N GLN A 230 16.65 -16.21 -17.08
CA GLN A 230 16.42 -17.58 -17.50
C GLN A 230 15.13 -18.09 -16.87
N ILE A 231 14.27 -18.73 -17.67
CA ILE A 231 13.03 -19.35 -17.20
C ILE A 231 13.09 -20.85 -17.45
N TYR A 232 12.84 -21.59 -16.37
CA TYR A 232 12.86 -23.05 -16.31
C TYR A 232 11.46 -23.58 -16.07
N ASP A 233 11.11 -24.68 -16.76
CA ASP A 233 10.05 -25.58 -16.31
C ASP A 233 10.70 -26.64 -15.41
N LEU A 234 10.37 -26.63 -14.12
CA LEU A 234 10.98 -27.50 -13.12
C LEU A 234 10.45 -28.93 -13.16
N LEU A 235 9.32 -29.17 -13.83
CA LEU A 235 8.71 -30.49 -13.97
C LEU A 235 9.00 -31.14 -15.34
N ASP A 236 9.65 -30.40 -16.24
CA ASP A 236 10.13 -30.93 -17.51
C ASP A 236 11.46 -31.68 -17.31
N THR A 237 11.88 -32.40 -18.34
CA THR A 237 13.17 -33.12 -18.37
C THR A 237 14.33 -32.18 -18.01
N PRO A 238 15.33 -32.63 -17.22
CA PRO A 238 16.44 -31.76 -16.78
C PRO A 238 17.23 -31.11 -17.94
N ASP A 239 17.31 -31.80 -19.08
CA ASP A 239 17.95 -31.34 -20.31
C ASP A 239 17.02 -30.54 -21.24
N SER A 240 15.82 -30.18 -20.79
CA SER A 240 14.90 -29.39 -21.60
C SER A 240 15.43 -27.99 -21.89
N PHE A 241 15.13 -27.50 -23.09
CA PHE A 241 15.57 -26.19 -23.56
C PHE A 241 15.01 -25.07 -22.66
N THR A 242 15.91 -24.22 -22.19
CA THR A 242 15.58 -23.10 -21.30
C THR A 242 15.24 -21.85 -22.10
N VAL A 243 14.33 -21.02 -21.60
CA VAL A 243 14.13 -19.69 -22.20
C VAL A 243 15.12 -18.74 -21.56
N ASN A 244 15.92 -18.05 -22.36
CA ASN A 244 16.84 -17.03 -21.86
C ASN A 244 16.82 -15.78 -22.73
N GLU A 245 17.04 -14.63 -22.09
CA GLU A 245 17.14 -13.34 -22.77
C GLU A 245 18.12 -12.43 -22.01
N TYR A 246 18.90 -11.66 -22.76
CA TYR A 246 19.82 -10.66 -22.22
C TYR A 246 19.21 -9.27 -22.32
N LEU A 247 19.05 -8.59 -21.18
CA LEU A 247 18.39 -7.29 -21.14
C LEU A 247 19.32 -6.15 -21.52
N SER A 248 19.30 -5.79 -22.80
CA SER A 248 20.02 -4.61 -23.32
C SER A 248 19.52 -3.29 -22.71
N SER A 249 18.22 -3.20 -22.40
CA SER A 249 17.61 -2.03 -21.73
C SER A 249 18.12 -1.83 -20.31
N ALA A 250 18.65 -2.87 -19.66
CA ALA A 250 19.24 -2.79 -18.32
C ALA A 250 20.71 -2.36 -18.33
N THR A 251 21.23 -1.75 -19.41
CA THR A 251 22.64 -1.35 -19.50
C THR A 251 23.02 -0.37 -18.38
N GLY A 252 24.09 -0.67 -17.64
CA GLY A 252 24.51 0.09 -16.46
C GLY A 252 23.77 -0.27 -15.16
N HIS A 253 22.84 -1.24 -15.22
CA HIS A 253 22.09 -1.74 -14.07
C HIS A 253 22.23 -3.26 -13.94
N TYR A 254 21.95 -3.77 -12.74
CA TYR A 254 21.81 -5.21 -12.49
C TYR A 254 20.38 -5.49 -12.02
N ILE A 255 19.93 -6.73 -12.19
CA ILE A 255 18.61 -7.15 -11.73
C ILE A 255 18.65 -7.33 -10.21
N SER A 256 17.80 -6.58 -9.51
CA SER A 256 17.69 -6.58 -8.05
C SER A 256 16.47 -7.33 -7.52
N GLY A 257 15.52 -7.67 -8.39
CA GLY A 257 14.31 -8.41 -8.04
C GLY A 257 13.60 -8.99 -9.27
N LEU A 258 13.03 -10.18 -9.11
CA LEU A 258 12.14 -10.82 -10.09
C LEU A 258 10.83 -11.22 -9.41
N GLU A 259 9.71 -11.08 -10.12
CA GLU A 259 8.40 -11.53 -9.65
C GLU A 259 7.49 -11.91 -10.82
N PHE A 260 6.90 -13.10 -10.77
CA PHE A 260 5.84 -13.50 -11.69
C PHE A 260 4.54 -12.81 -11.31
N GLU A 261 3.89 -12.16 -12.28
CA GLU A 261 2.62 -11.47 -12.10
C GLU A 261 1.61 -11.88 -13.19
N GLN A 262 0.33 -11.56 -12.97
CA GLN A 262 -0.78 -11.84 -13.90
C GLN A 262 -0.81 -13.31 -14.35
N ASN A 263 -0.95 -14.25 -13.41
CA ASN A 263 -0.99 -15.69 -13.69
C ASN A 263 0.23 -16.20 -14.50
N ASN A 264 1.43 -15.73 -14.15
CA ASN A 264 2.70 -16.05 -14.79
C ASN A 264 2.86 -15.52 -16.22
N HIS A 265 1.96 -14.66 -16.71
CA HIS A 265 2.06 -14.10 -18.06
C HIS A 265 3.07 -12.95 -18.16
N LEU A 266 3.31 -12.27 -17.03
CA LEU A 266 4.26 -11.18 -16.92
C LEU A 266 5.34 -11.51 -15.89
N LEU A 267 6.54 -10.98 -16.15
CA LEU A 267 7.66 -11.02 -15.23
C LEU A 267 8.05 -9.58 -14.93
N ARG A 268 7.81 -9.15 -13.70
CA ARG A 268 8.26 -7.87 -13.18
C ARG A 268 9.74 -7.97 -12.83
N VAL A 269 10.56 -7.17 -13.51
CA VAL A 269 12.00 -7.11 -13.35
C VAL A 269 12.37 -5.78 -12.72
N GLN A 270 12.90 -5.84 -11.51
CA GLN A 270 13.31 -4.67 -10.74
C GLN A 270 14.80 -4.42 -10.97
N LEU A 271 15.16 -3.27 -11.51
CA LEU A 271 16.55 -2.88 -11.74
C LEU A 271 17.13 -2.12 -10.55
N SER A 272 18.45 -2.22 -10.37
CA SER A 272 19.17 -1.49 -9.32
C SER A 272 19.20 0.03 -9.51
N GLY A 273 18.87 0.52 -10.70
CA GLY A 273 18.80 1.95 -11.00
C GLY A 273 17.56 2.61 -10.41
N LYS A 274 17.72 3.28 -9.25
CA LYS A 274 16.75 4.23 -8.65
C LYS A 274 15.26 3.83 -8.74
N GLY A 275 14.93 2.54 -8.66
CA GLY A 275 13.56 2.02 -8.72
C GLY A 275 12.97 1.81 -10.12
N THR A 276 13.79 1.75 -11.19
CA THR A 276 13.33 1.38 -12.54
C THR A 276 12.83 -0.07 -12.57
N VAL A 277 11.69 -0.28 -13.23
CA VAL A 277 11.03 -1.57 -13.41
C VAL A 277 10.76 -1.83 -14.89
N LEU A 278 10.94 -3.07 -15.32
CA LEU A 278 10.54 -3.60 -16.63
C LEU A 278 9.49 -4.70 -16.42
N TYR A 279 8.48 -4.76 -17.29
CA TYR A 279 7.57 -5.89 -17.40
C TYR A 279 7.87 -6.63 -18.70
N LEU A 280 8.28 -7.88 -18.58
CA LEU A 280 8.49 -8.77 -19.71
C LEU A 280 7.31 -9.72 -19.86
N GLY A 281 7.03 -10.16 -21.08
CA GLY A 281 5.86 -10.97 -21.41
C GLY A 281 4.72 -10.14 -22.00
N SER A 282 3.53 -10.73 -22.04
CA SER A 282 2.29 -10.10 -22.52
C SER A 282 1.17 -10.50 -21.57
N PRO A 283 0.27 -9.59 -21.17
CA PRO A 283 -0.85 -9.91 -20.28
C PRO A 283 -1.74 -11.03 -20.87
N PRO A 284 -2.45 -11.78 -20.02
CA PRO A 284 -3.31 -12.87 -20.48
C PRO A 284 -4.45 -12.36 -21.37
N SER A 285 -4.90 -13.21 -22.30
CA SER A 285 -6.11 -12.90 -23.09
C SER A 285 -7.39 -13.11 -22.29
N SER A 286 -7.33 -13.92 -21.22
CA SER A 286 -8.45 -14.20 -20.32
C SER A 286 -7.96 -14.42 -18.88
N ASP A 287 -8.74 -14.01 -17.88
CA ASP A 287 -8.34 -14.02 -16.46
C ASP A 287 -8.02 -15.42 -15.90
N ASN A 288 -8.47 -16.50 -16.54
CA ASN A 288 -8.24 -17.88 -16.10
C ASN A 288 -7.03 -18.54 -16.78
N GLU A 289 -6.40 -17.87 -17.74
CA GLU A 289 -5.24 -18.41 -18.43
C GLU A 289 -4.00 -18.31 -17.52
N ILE A 290 -3.29 -19.43 -17.38
CA ILE A 290 -2.01 -19.50 -16.68
C ILE A 290 -0.94 -19.75 -17.72
N ALA A 291 0.04 -18.84 -17.80
CA ALA A 291 1.14 -18.99 -18.71
C ALA A 291 2.04 -20.16 -18.31
N THR A 292 2.40 -20.96 -19.31
CA THR A 292 3.35 -22.06 -19.17
C THR A 292 4.65 -21.73 -19.90
N ILE A 293 5.59 -22.66 -19.92
CA ILE A 293 6.86 -22.48 -20.64
C ILE A 293 6.67 -22.21 -22.14
N THR A 294 5.53 -22.61 -22.74
CA THR A 294 5.23 -22.34 -24.16
C THR A 294 4.99 -20.86 -24.43
N HIS A 295 4.30 -20.15 -23.52
CA HIS A 295 4.13 -18.69 -23.57
C HIS A 295 5.48 -18.00 -23.56
N TRP A 296 6.34 -18.39 -22.62
CA TRP A 296 7.66 -17.80 -22.45
C TRP A 296 8.61 -18.05 -23.64
N LYS A 297 8.45 -19.19 -24.33
CA LYS A 297 9.16 -19.52 -25.58
C LYS A 297 8.63 -18.74 -26.81
N SER A 298 7.41 -18.22 -26.73
CA SER A 298 6.76 -17.53 -27.85
C SER A 298 7.27 -16.10 -28.03
N LYS A 299 6.85 -15.45 -29.12
CA LYS A 299 7.13 -14.01 -29.35
C LYS A 299 6.48 -13.09 -28.31
N LEU A 300 5.45 -13.56 -27.61
CA LEU A 300 4.73 -12.81 -26.57
C LEU A 300 5.37 -12.98 -25.17
N GLY A 301 6.37 -13.87 -25.05
CA GLY A 301 7.04 -14.24 -23.81
C GLY A 301 8.21 -13.33 -23.44
N LEU A 302 9.35 -13.93 -23.06
CA LEU A 302 10.47 -13.22 -22.41
C LEU A 302 11.07 -12.10 -23.26
N ARG A 303 10.96 -12.21 -24.59
CA ARG A 303 11.44 -11.23 -25.57
C ARG A 303 10.53 -10.02 -25.75
N ASN A 304 9.29 -10.10 -25.28
CA ASN A 304 8.36 -8.99 -25.36
C ASN A 304 8.49 -8.10 -24.13
N THR A 305 8.64 -6.79 -24.32
CA THR A 305 8.58 -5.82 -23.23
C THR A 305 7.20 -5.19 -23.22
N PHE A 306 6.40 -5.52 -22.21
CA PHE A 306 5.06 -4.96 -22.01
C PHE A 306 5.12 -3.51 -21.49
N LEU A 307 6.03 -3.23 -20.56
CA LEU A 307 6.20 -1.90 -19.98
C LEU A 307 7.65 -1.67 -19.60
N ASP A 308 8.20 -0.52 -19.99
CA ASP A 308 9.45 0.03 -19.47
C ASP A 308 9.15 1.34 -18.73
N SER A 309 9.34 1.33 -17.41
CA SER A 309 9.10 2.51 -16.57
C SER A 309 9.98 3.72 -16.93
N ALA A 310 11.15 3.51 -17.54
CA ALA A 310 12.04 4.60 -17.95
C ALA A 310 11.50 5.38 -19.15
N LEU A 311 10.57 4.79 -19.92
CA LEU A 311 9.95 5.42 -21.08
C LEU A 311 8.65 6.17 -20.75
N LEU A 312 8.23 6.18 -19.49
CA LEU A 312 7.03 6.89 -19.07
C LEU A 312 7.29 8.41 -19.05
N SER A 313 6.48 9.14 -19.81
CA SER A 313 6.53 10.60 -19.85
C SER A 313 5.50 11.18 -18.88
N LEU A 314 5.97 11.81 -17.82
CA LEU A 314 5.09 12.57 -16.93
C LEU A 314 4.80 13.94 -17.55
N PRO A 315 3.55 14.43 -17.51
CA PRO A 315 3.24 15.78 -17.98
C PRO A 315 3.98 16.79 -17.08
N THR A 316 4.96 17.48 -17.66
CA THR A 316 5.66 18.60 -17.02
C THR A 316 4.81 19.85 -17.15
N SER A 317 4.51 20.53 -16.04
CA SER A 317 3.96 21.88 -16.08
C SER A 317 4.98 22.79 -16.78
N SER A 318 4.51 23.53 -17.79
CA SER A 318 5.30 24.32 -18.74
C SER A 318 6.12 25.48 -18.15
N GLU A 319 6.16 25.62 -16.82
CA GLU A 319 6.75 26.79 -16.15
C GLU A 319 8.08 26.52 -15.44
N SER A 320 8.60 25.29 -15.45
CA SER A 320 9.88 25.00 -14.80
C SER A 320 10.84 24.22 -15.68
N GLU A 321 11.86 24.91 -16.19
CA GLU A 321 13.11 24.32 -16.69
C GLU A 321 13.88 23.66 -15.53
N SER A 322 13.28 22.66 -14.88
CA SER A 322 13.97 21.92 -13.84
C SER A 322 14.98 20.98 -14.49
N THR A 323 16.23 21.02 -14.02
CA THR A 323 17.36 20.20 -14.52
C THR A 323 17.14 18.69 -14.35
N PHE A 324 16.10 18.28 -13.60
CA PHE A 324 15.76 16.89 -13.37
C PHE A 324 14.27 16.64 -13.64
N PRO A 325 13.92 15.79 -14.63
CA PRO A 325 12.53 15.47 -14.92
C PRO A 325 11.91 14.67 -13.78
N SER A 326 10.62 14.90 -13.54
CA SER A 326 9.81 14.03 -12.69
C SER A 326 9.85 12.60 -13.23
N ARG A 327 9.87 11.61 -12.34
CA ARG A 327 9.92 10.19 -12.71
C ARG A 327 9.05 9.34 -11.79
N ILE A 328 8.57 8.23 -12.31
CA ILE A 328 7.87 7.21 -11.52
C ILE A 328 8.85 6.07 -11.22
N SER A 329 8.89 5.61 -9.97
CA SER A 329 9.76 4.52 -9.51
C SER A 329 8.94 3.44 -8.80
N GLY A 330 9.47 2.23 -8.75
CA GLY A 330 8.89 1.10 -8.02
C GLY A 330 7.55 0.62 -8.56
N ILE A 331 7.27 0.81 -9.85
CA ILE A 331 5.95 0.56 -10.44
C ILE A 331 5.51 -0.90 -10.25
N GLN A 332 4.26 -1.08 -9.79
CA GLN A 332 3.59 -2.37 -9.70
C GLN A 332 2.29 -2.37 -10.50
N LEU A 333 2.11 -3.39 -11.34
CA LEU A 333 0.85 -3.65 -12.03
C LEU A 333 -0.15 -4.21 -11.02
N LEU A 334 -1.31 -3.57 -10.93
CA LEU A 334 -2.33 -3.95 -9.96
C LEU A 334 -3.38 -4.85 -10.60
N ARG A 335 -3.97 -4.40 -11.72
CA ARG A 335 -5.02 -5.11 -12.45
C ARG A 335 -5.34 -4.47 -13.80
N PRO A 336 -5.97 -5.21 -14.73
CA PRO A 336 -6.68 -4.62 -15.86
C PRO A 336 -7.79 -3.66 -15.42
N PHE A 337 -7.97 -2.55 -16.15
CA PHE A 337 -9.01 -1.55 -15.88
C PHE A 337 -9.20 -0.62 -17.10
N GLN A 338 -10.46 -0.42 -17.54
CA GLN A 338 -10.84 0.55 -18.59
C GLN A 338 -9.91 0.52 -19.82
N ASN A 339 -9.96 -0.56 -20.60
CA ASN A 339 -9.14 -0.77 -21.81
C ASN A 339 -7.62 -0.56 -21.63
N GLY A 340 -7.14 -0.62 -20.39
CA GLY A 340 -5.75 -0.47 -20.01
C GLY A 340 -5.51 -1.12 -18.66
N HIS A 341 -4.58 -0.56 -17.90
CA HIS A 341 -4.14 -1.19 -16.65
C HIS A 341 -3.96 -0.15 -15.55
N LEU A 342 -4.32 -0.52 -14.32
CA LEU A 342 -4.01 0.23 -13.11
C LEU A 342 -2.64 -0.15 -12.59
N PHE A 343 -1.87 0.87 -12.25
CA PHE A 343 -0.56 0.75 -11.64
C PHE A 343 -0.48 1.61 -10.40
N ALA A 344 0.36 1.18 -9.46
CA ALA A 344 0.82 2.03 -8.37
C ALA A 344 2.34 2.20 -8.46
N GLY A 345 2.83 3.33 -7.95
CA GLY A 345 4.26 3.62 -7.91
C GLY A 345 4.56 4.83 -7.05
N GLN A 346 5.84 5.19 -7.02
CA GLN A 346 6.36 6.36 -6.33
C GLN A 346 6.63 7.46 -7.33
N LEU A 347 6.06 8.65 -7.11
CA LEU A 347 6.35 9.83 -7.90
C LEU A 347 7.47 10.61 -7.22
N HIS A 348 8.59 10.77 -7.92
CA HIS A 348 9.70 11.62 -7.53
C HIS A 348 9.79 12.80 -8.48
N ALA A 349 9.61 14.01 -7.97
CA ALA A 349 9.79 15.23 -8.73
C ALA A 349 10.97 16.03 -8.15
N SER A 350 11.59 16.85 -8.97
CA SER A 350 12.67 17.75 -8.56
C SER A 350 12.16 18.86 -7.63
N THR A 351 10.94 19.33 -7.88
CA THR A 351 10.32 20.48 -7.21
C THR A 351 9.29 20.10 -6.15
N SER A 352 8.88 18.83 -6.07
CA SER A 352 7.90 18.39 -5.08
C SER A 352 8.35 17.13 -4.32
N PRO A 353 8.00 17.04 -3.02
CA PRO A 353 8.34 15.89 -2.20
C PRO A 353 7.74 14.60 -2.76
N SER A 354 8.47 13.50 -2.56
CA SER A 354 8.10 12.18 -3.09
C SER A 354 6.80 11.69 -2.47
N CYS A 355 5.93 11.08 -3.28
CA CYS A 355 4.64 10.57 -2.84
C CYS A 355 4.28 9.27 -3.56
N TYR A 356 3.21 8.60 -3.15
CA TYR A 356 2.67 7.45 -3.86
C TYR A 356 1.55 7.88 -4.80
N ILE A 357 1.47 7.20 -5.94
CA ILE A 357 0.44 7.49 -6.94
C ILE A 357 -0.25 6.21 -7.39
N LEU A 358 -1.54 6.32 -7.65
CA LEU A 358 -2.32 5.39 -8.45
C LEU A 358 -2.51 6.03 -9.82
N PHE A 359 -2.20 5.30 -10.89
CA PHE A 359 -2.33 5.81 -12.24
C PHE A 359 -2.82 4.73 -13.22
N HIS A 360 -3.39 5.18 -14.32
CA HIS A 360 -3.80 4.35 -15.44
C HIS A 360 -2.86 4.52 -16.62
N LEU A 361 -2.57 3.42 -17.30
CA LEU A 361 -1.84 3.43 -18.57
C LEU A 361 -2.64 2.68 -19.61
N SER A 362 -2.95 3.37 -20.71
CA SER A 362 -3.54 2.77 -21.90
C SER A 362 -2.44 2.12 -22.76
N PRO A 363 -2.70 0.97 -23.43
CA PRO A 363 -1.72 0.31 -24.29
C PRO A 363 -1.21 1.19 -25.44
N SER A 364 -1.96 2.22 -25.82
CA SER A 364 -1.62 3.13 -26.91
C SER A 364 -0.77 4.34 -26.49
N THR A 365 -0.47 4.51 -25.20
CA THR A 365 0.17 5.73 -24.68
C THR A 365 1.23 5.42 -23.63
N THR A 366 2.33 6.15 -23.63
CA THR A 366 3.35 6.13 -22.57
C THR A 366 3.14 7.20 -21.50
N THR A 367 2.12 8.05 -21.65
CA THR A 367 1.78 9.11 -20.70
C THR A 367 0.72 8.60 -19.70
N PRO A 368 1.08 8.41 -18.42
CA PRO A 368 0.15 7.91 -17.43
C PRO A 368 -0.92 8.97 -17.10
N THR A 369 -2.14 8.50 -16.80
CA THR A 369 -3.21 9.33 -16.24
C THR A 369 -3.19 9.17 -14.72
N LEU A 370 -2.81 10.22 -13.98
CA LEU A 370 -2.79 10.19 -12.52
C LEU A 370 -4.23 10.17 -12.00
N LEU A 371 -4.55 9.20 -11.13
CA LEU A 371 -5.90 8.99 -10.61
C LEU A 371 -6.01 9.32 -9.13
N ALA A 372 -4.99 9.00 -8.35
CA ALA A 372 -4.93 9.36 -6.94
C ALA A 372 -3.49 9.63 -6.52
N ARG A 373 -3.32 10.63 -5.65
CA ARG A 373 -2.08 10.97 -4.97
C ARG A 373 -2.23 10.64 -3.48
N SER A 374 -1.26 9.92 -2.94
CA SER A 374 -1.23 9.44 -1.55
C SER A 374 0.06 9.93 -0.90
N GLU A 375 -0.07 10.64 0.21
CA GLU A 375 1.05 11.42 0.76
C GLU A 375 2.03 10.55 1.55
N SER A 376 3.31 10.86 1.42
CA SER A 376 4.38 10.42 2.31
C SER A 376 4.54 11.41 3.47
N PHE A 377 5.41 11.09 4.43
CA PHE A 377 5.78 12.00 5.50
C PHE A 377 6.20 13.38 4.95
N LEU A 378 7.14 13.40 4.00
CA LEU A 378 7.67 14.64 3.43
C LEU A 378 6.64 15.39 2.59
N SER A 379 5.77 14.67 1.86
CA SER A 379 4.77 15.33 1.02
C SER A 379 3.52 15.78 1.78
N SER A 380 3.31 15.23 2.98
CA SER A 380 2.29 15.68 3.91
C SER A 380 2.72 16.83 4.82
N TRP A 381 3.97 17.31 4.71
CA TRP A 381 4.57 18.24 5.66
C TRP A 381 3.70 19.49 5.89
N ASP A 382 3.23 20.10 4.81
CA ASP A 382 2.41 21.31 4.86
C ASP A 382 1.07 21.08 5.57
N TYR A 383 0.54 19.87 5.48
CA TYR A 383 -0.73 19.50 6.08
C TYR A 383 -0.60 19.10 7.54
N THR A 384 0.56 18.66 8.00
CA THR A 384 0.71 17.94 9.28
C THR A 384 1.46 18.73 10.34
N LEU A 385 2.41 19.56 9.93
CA LEU A 385 3.21 20.39 10.85
C LEU A 385 2.70 21.82 10.98
N HIS A 386 2.06 22.36 9.94
CA HIS A 386 1.46 23.69 9.99
C HIS A 386 0.00 23.68 10.49
N THR A 387 -0.60 22.50 10.71
CA THR A 387 -1.94 22.35 11.27
C THR A 387 -1.89 21.71 12.66
N ALA A 388 -2.96 21.87 13.45
CA ALA A 388 -3.08 21.24 14.76
C ALA A 388 -3.25 19.70 14.70
N ALA A 389 -3.23 19.10 13.50
CA ALA A 389 -3.50 17.68 13.29
C ALA A 389 -2.49 16.75 13.98
N SER A 390 -1.21 17.13 14.03
CA SER A 390 -0.15 16.34 14.67
C SER A 390 -0.29 16.29 16.20
N GLN A 391 -0.85 17.33 16.83
CA GLN A 391 -0.96 17.45 18.29
C GLN A 391 -2.17 16.70 18.87
N ILE A 392 -3.25 16.53 18.10
CA ILE A 392 -4.57 16.12 18.62
C ILE A 392 -4.93 14.67 18.26
N GLY A 393 -4.16 14.00 17.39
CA GLY A 393 -4.46 12.61 17.02
C GLY A 393 -3.31 11.78 16.48
N GLY A 394 -2.07 12.28 16.55
CA GLY A 394 -0.89 11.59 16.02
C GLY A 394 -0.92 11.32 14.50
N MET A 395 -1.84 11.96 13.78
CA MET A 395 -1.94 11.89 12.32
C MET A 395 -0.78 12.65 11.70
N GLY A 396 -0.09 12.04 10.73
CA GLY A 396 1.04 12.68 10.07
C GLY A 396 2.35 12.65 10.86
N LEU A 397 2.40 11.95 12.01
CA LEU A 397 3.66 11.71 12.70
C LEU A 397 4.56 10.79 11.86
N TRP A 398 5.86 11.04 11.92
CA TRP A 398 6.86 10.35 11.08
C TRP A 398 6.84 8.83 11.29
N GLU A 399 6.54 8.34 12.50
CA GLU A 399 6.43 6.91 12.80
C GLU A 399 5.25 6.21 12.12
N ASN A 400 4.21 6.97 11.73
CA ASN A 400 2.96 6.47 11.17
C ASN A 400 2.81 6.80 9.67
N MET A 401 3.82 7.42 9.08
CA MET A 401 3.83 7.84 7.68
C MET A 401 4.92 7.09 6.91
N PRO A 402 4.66 6.63 5.68
CA PRO A 402 5.70 6.12 4.83
C PRO A 402 6.59 7.26 4.34
N SER A 403 7.84 6.94 4.03
CA SER A 403 8.83 7.91 3.57
C SER A 403 8.81 8.11 2.05
N ALA A 404 8.22 7.18 1.29
CA ALA A 404 8.29 7.17 -0.17
C ALA A 404 9.73 7.27 -0.70
N HIS A 405 10.67 6.57 -0.05
CA HIS A 405 12.04 6.50 -0.53
C HIS A 405 12.14 5.64 -1.79
N GLU A 406 13.11 5.94 -2.67
CA GLU A 406 13.39 5.23 -3.93
C GLU A 406 13.68 3.73 -3.69
N HIS A 407 12.63 2.94 -3.52
CA HIS A 407 12.65 1.53 -3.14
C HIS A 407 11.50 0.80 -3.84
N HIS A 408 11.64 -0.51 -3.93
CA HIS A 408 10.60 -1.37 -4.50
C HIS A 408 9.50 -1.60 -3.46
N ALA A 409 8.67 -0.58 -3.24
CA ALA A 409 7.46 -0.71 -2.47
C ALA A 409 6.53 -1.75 -3.13
N ARG A 410 5.75 -2.44 -2.29
CA ARG A 410 4.72 -3.36 -2.75
C ARG A 410 3.34 -2.77 -2.54
N PHE A 411 2.46 -3.06 -3.49
CA PHE A 411 1.14 -2.46 -3.58
C PHE A 411 0.07 -3.53 -3.71
N ALA A 412 -1.10 -3.28 -3.12
CA ALA A 412 -2.32 -4.02 -3.40
C ALA A 412 -3.51 -3.06 -3.40
N VAL A 413 -4.47 -3.28 -4.29
CA VAL A 413 -5.64 -2.41 -4.44
C VAL A 413 -6.93 -3.19 -4.27
N GLY A 414 -7.83 -2.67 -3.44
CA GLY A 414 -9.17 -3.19 -3.24
C GLY A 414 -10.17 -2.15 -3.73
N LEU A 415 -10.91 -2.46 -4.80
CA LEU A 415 -11.99 -1.60 -5.28
C LEU A 415 -13.33 -2.20 -4.87
N SER A 416 -14.24 -1.37 -4.36
CA SER A 416 -15.60 -1.83 -4.03
C SER A 416 -16.36 -2.26 -5.30
N LYS A 417 -17.30 -3.21 -5.13
CA LYS A 417 -18.24 -3.58 -6.19
C LYS A 417 -19.30 -2.52 -6.42
N ASP A 418 -19.65 -1.77 -5.38
CA ASP A 418 -20.45 -0.56 -5.55
C ASP A 418 -19.53 0.52 -6.13
N GLU A 419 -19.78 0.88 -7.39
CA GLU A 419 -18.92 1.78 -8.16
C GLU A 419 -18.78 3.18 -7.52
N LYS A 420 -19.73 3.56 -6.66
CA LYS A 420 -19.76 4.85 -5.96
C LYS A 420 -18.91 4.88 -4.70
N GLU A 421 -18.51 3.72 -4.18
CA GLU A 421 -17.77 3.63 -2.94
C GLU A 421 -16.27 3.68 -3.17
N ASP A 422 -15.56 4.29 -2.23
CA ASP A 422 -14.12 4.39 -2.26
C ASP A 422 -13.42 3.03 -2.17
N GLY A 423 -12.32 2.93 -2.89
CA GLY A 423 -11.39 1.83 -2.77
C GLY A 423 -10.34 2.05 -1.70
N TRP A 424 -9.44 1.09 -1.60
CA TRP A 424 -8.32 1.07 -0.68
C TRP A 424 -7.03 0.72 -1.41
N LEU A 425 -5.94 1.38 -1.04
CA LEU A 425 -4.59 1.10 -1.52
C LEU A 425 -3.72 0.72 -0.34
N VAL A 426 -3.18 -0.50 -0.35
CA VAL A 426 -2.20 -0.95 0.63
C VAL A 426 -0.81 -0.74 0.06
N VAL A 427 0.08 -0.16 0.87
CA VAL A 427 1.48 0.09 0.53
C VAL A 427 2.36 -0.56 1.59
N VAL A 428 3.36 -1.30 1.14
CA VAL A 428 4.41 -1.83 2.01
C VAL A 428 5.75 -1.23 1.63
N GLU A 429 6.40 -0.59 2.60
CA GLU A 429 7.74 0.00 2.46
C GLU A 429 8.75 -0.77 3.32
N LYS A 430 9.97 -0.97 2.81
CA LYS A 430 11.07 -1.62 3.53
C LYS A 430 11.83 -0.57 4.37
N ASP A 431 12.02 -0.84 5.66
CA ASP A 431 12.84 0.00 6.55
C ASP A 431 14.31 -0.04 6.08
N LYS A 432 14.87 1.14 5.82
CA LYS A 432 16.23 1.32 5.31
C LYS A 432 17.29 1.43 6.42
N LYS A 433 16.93 1.32 7.70
CA LYS A 433 17.90 1.39 8.80
C LYS A 433 18.89 0.21 8.72
N ARG A 434 20.02 0.44 8.03
CA ARG A 434 21.12 -0.49 7.69
C ARG A 434 21.75 -1.22 8.88
N ILE A 435 21.44 -0.80 10.11
CA ILE A 435 22.03 -1.34 11.35
C ILE A 435 21.27 -2.59 11.81
N ARG A 436 20.09 -2.89 11.25
CA ARG A 436 19.30 -4.04 11.70
C ARG A 436 19.73 -5.35 11.02
N PRO A 437 19.86 -6.45 11.79
CA PRO A 437 20.26 -7.76 11.26
C PRO A 437 19.18 -8.42 10.37
N ARG A 438 17.93 -7.95 10.44
CA ARG A 438 16.85 -8.38 9.54
C ARG A 438 16.12 -7.17 8.99
N ALA A 439 15.74 -7.24 7.71
CA ALA A 439 14.86 -6.25 7.09
C ALA A 439 13.55 -6.14 7.88
N LEU A 440 12.99 -4.94 7.95
CA LEU A 440 11.64 -4.72 8.44
C LEU A 440 10.80 -4.13 7.30
N SER A 441 9.51 -4.42 7.32
CA SER A 441 8.55 -3.86 6.36
C SER A 441 7.39 -3.23 7.09
N GLN A 442 7.05 -1.98 6.78
CA GLN A 442 5.92 -1.27 7.36
C GLN A 442 4.72 -1.35 6.42
N VAL A 443 3.53 -1.59 6.97
CA VAL A 443 2.29 -1.75 6.21
C VAL A 443 1.40 -0.53 6.43
N PHE A 444 1.05 0.14 5.34
CA PHE A 444 0.22 1.33 5.31
C PHE A 444 -1.00 1.12 4.43
N VAL A 445 -2.10 1.76 4.78
CA VAL A 445 -3.35 1.68 4.03
C VAL A 445 -3.85 3.09 3.75
N TYR A 446 -4.26 3.36 2.52
CA TYR A 446 -4.85 4.62 2.08
C TYR A 446 -6.27 4.40 1.56
N LYS A 447 -7.14 5.40 1.75
CA LYS A 447 -8.41 5.50 1.04
C LYS A 447 -8.18 6.09 -0.35
N ILE A 448 -8.72 5.47 -1.40
CA ILE A 448 -8.61 5.95 -2.79
C ILE A 448 -10.01 6.13 -3.40
N PRO A 449 -10.16 6.95 -4.45
CA PRO A 449 -11.46 7.12 -5.10
C PRO A 449 -12.06 5.81 -5.61
N GLY A 450 -13.39 5.73 -5.59
CA GLY A 450 -14.15 4.61 -6.11
C GLY A 450 -14.05 4.42 -7.62
N SER A 451 -14.39 3.22 -8.11
CA SER A 451 -14.27 2.82 -9.51
C SER A 451 -14.94 3.78 -10.48
N GLU A 452 -16.12 4.32 -10.14
CA GLU A 452 -16.83 5.28 -10.99
C GLU A 452 -16.07 6.60 -11.14
N ILE A 453 -15.52 7.10 -10.03
CA ILE A 453 -14.74 8.34 -10.02
C ILE A 453 -13.47 8.14 -10.86
N LEU A 454 -12.76 7.03 -10.65
CA LEU A 454 -11.57 6.69 -11.43
C LEU A 454 -11.87 6.64 -12.93
N ARG A 455 -12.99 6.01 -13.32
CA ARG A 455 -13.43 5.94 -14.73
C ARG A 455 -13.71 7.33 -15.32
N ARG A 456 -14.43 8.18 -14.58
CA ARG A 456 -14.72 9.56 -15.02
C ARG A 456 -13.44 10.37 -15.20
N THR A 457 -12.46 10.23 -14.31
CA THR A 457 -11.16 10.89 -14.43
C THR A 457 -10.40 10.44 -15.67
N ILE A 458 -10.40 9.14 -15.99
CA ILE A 458 -9.79 8.61 -17.22
C ILE A 458 -10.48 9.18 -18.46
N GLU A 459 -11.81 9.13 -18.52
CA GLU A 459 -12.58 9.67 -19.65
C GLU A 459 -12.33 11.16 -19.86
N GLN A 460 -12.26 11.93 -18.77
CA GLN A 460 -11.94 13.35 -18.83
C GLN A 460 -10.53 13.58 -19.37
N ALA A 461 -9.53 12.88 -18.85
CA ALA A 461 -8.15 13.01 -19.32
C ALA A 461 -8.00 12.60 -20.80
N GLU A 462 -8.72 11.57 -21.25
CA GLU A 462 -8.75 11.19 -22.67
C GLU A 462 -9.41 12.25 -23.54
N ARG A 463 -10.53 12.84 -23.10
CA ARG A 463 -11.17 13.97 -23.81
C ARG A 463 -10.23 15.15 -23.90
N GLU A 464 -9.58 15.53 -22.80
CA GLU A 464 -8.62 16.62 -22.74
C GLU A 464 -7.45 16.39 -23.70
N ARG A 465 -6.88 15.17 -23.73
CA ARG A 465 -5.83 14.81 -24.70
C ARG A 465 -6.29 14.96 -26.14
N ARG A 466 -7.49 14.44 -26.49
CA ARG A 466 -8.06 14.58 -27.84
C ARG A 466 -8.26 16.05 -28.22
N THR A 467 -8.75 16.87 -27.27
CA THR A 467 -8.94 18.29 -27.51
C THR A 467 -7.63 19.06 -27.59
N ARG A 468 -6.58 18.70 -26.82
CA ARG A 468 -5.24 19.29 -26.94
C ARG A 468 -4.63 18.98 -28.29
N THR A 469 -4.67 17.74 -28.76
CA THR A 469 -4.16 17.41 -30.10
C THR A 469 -4.93 18.14 -31.21
N ALA A 470 -6.22 18.38 -31.04
CA ALA A 470 -7.03 19.18 -31.97
C ALA A 470 -6.72 20.68 -31.87
N LYS A 471 -6.54 21.21 -30.65
CA LYS A 471 -6.17 22.60 -30.39
C LYS A 471 -4.74 22.90 -30.80
N GLU A 472 -3.77 22.02 -30.60
CA GLU A 472 -2.39 22.16 -31.06
C GLU A 472 -2.35 22.21 -32.59
N LYS A 473 -3.10 21.34 -33.26
CA LYS A 473 -3.29 21.41 -34.73
C LYS A 473 -4.03 22.66 -35.21
N PHE A 474 -4.88 23.25 -34.37
CA PHE A 474 -5.65 24.46 -34.68
C PHE A 474 -4.88 25.75 -34.32
N LEU A 475 -4.06 25.72 -33.27
CA LEU A 475 -3.17 26.80 -32.80
C LEU A 475 -1.93 26.91 -33.68
N GLU A 476 -1.42 25.81 -34.25
CA GLU A 476 -0.50 25.86 -35.39
C GLU A 476 -1.11 26.57 -36.61
N MET A 477 -2.44 26.68 -36.67
CA MET A 477 -3.19 27.36 -37.72
C MET A 477 -3.61 28.80 -37.36
N LEU A 478 -3.56 29.17 -36.07
CA LEU A 478 -4.08 30.43 -35.53
C LEU A 478 -3.20 30.87 -34.35
N GLU A 479 -2.05 31.46 -34.64
CA GLU A 479 -1.36 32.32 -33.68
C GLU A 479 -2.16 33.62 -33.53
N GLY A 480 -2.68 33.84 -32.31
CA GLY A 480 -3.18 35.14 -31.87
C GLY A 480 -4.62 35.13 -31.42
N GLN A 481 -4.84 34.91 -30.12
CA GLN A 481 -5.68 35.73 -29.23
C GLN A 481 -5.89 34.99 -27.90
N GLN A 482 -5.38 35.57 -26.82
CA GLN A 482 -5.69 35.20 -25.43
C GLN A 482 -6.82 36.09 -24.94
N ASP A 483 -7.86 35.48 -24.39
CA ASP A 483 -8.83 36.16 -23.54
C ASP A 483 -8.76 35.52 -22.15
N GLU A 484 -8.50 36.36 -21.14
CA GLU A 484 -8.54 36.03 -19.72
C GLU A 484 -9.95 36.35 -19.18
N GLU A 485 -10.64 35.35 -18.63
CA GLU A 485 -11.85 35.54 -17.82
C GLU A 485 -11.50 35.29 -16.35
N GLU A 486 -11.48 36.35 -15.55
CA GLU A 486 -11.43 36.31 -14.08
C GLU A 486 -12.77 35.77 -13.53
N GLN A 487 -12.79 34.49 -13.17
CA GLN A 487 -13.81 33.93 -12.28
C GLN A 487 -13.36 34.13 -10.83
N LEU A 488 -14.20 34.75 -9.99
CA LEU A 488 -13.97 34.86 -8.55
C LEU A 488 -13.65 33.47 -7.97
N GLU A 489 -12.41 33.28 -7.54
CA GLU A 489 -11.91 32.01 -7.01
C GLU A 489 -12.67 31.62 -5.74
N ARG A 490 -13.53 30.63 -5.84
CA ARG A 490 -14.02 29.93 -4.65
C ARG A 490 -12.82 29.23 -4.00
N VAL A 491 -12.65 29.45 -2.69
CA VAL A 491 -11.60 28.79 -1.92
C VAL A 491 -11.77 27.27 -2.04
N GLN A 492 -10.87 26.63 -2.76
CA GLN A 492 -10.88 25.18 -2.94
C GLN A 492 -10.11 24.52 -1.80
N PHE A 493 -10.83 23.85 -0.92
CA PHE A 493 -10.22 23.05 0.13
C PHE A 493 -9.62 21.77 -0.45
N THR A 494 -8.46 21.38 0.08
CA THR A 494 -7.74 20.17 -0.27
C THR A 494 -7.58 19.31 0.97
N VAL A 495 -8.07 18.07 0.88
CA VAL A 495 -7.87 17.04 1.90
C VAL A 495 -6.80 16.06 1.40
N PRO A 496 -5.66 15.93 2.08
CA PRO A 496 -4.62 14.98 1.73
C PRO A 496 -5.05 13.55 2.07
N ARG A 497 -4.58 12.59 1.29
CA ARG A 497 -4.70 11.16 1.62
C ARG A 497 -3.55 10.75 2.52
N LEU A 498 -3.82 10.72 3.83
CA LEU A 498 -2.89 10.19 4.83
C LEU A 498 -3.20 8.72 5.10
N PRO A 499 -2.17 7.89 5.36
CA PRO A 499 -2.37 6.47 5.61
C PRO A 499 -2.78 6.17 7.04
N LEU A 500 -3.38 4.99 7.20
CA LEU A 500 -3.40 4.25 8.46
C LEU A 500 -2.18 3.31 8.48
N CYS A 501 -1.31 3.43 9.48
CA CYS A 501 -0.23 2.48 9.71
C CYS A 501 -0.77 1.27 10.48
N LEU A 502 -0.67 0.07 9.89
CA LEU A 502 -1.18 -1.16 10.52
C LEU A 502 -0.17 -1.81 11.45
N THR A 503 1.08 -1.97 10.98
CA THR A 503 2.14 -2.63 11.74
C THR A 503 3.50 -2.43 11.09
N THR A 504 4.54 -2.87 11.82
CA THR A 504 5.81 -3.32 11.23
C THR A 504 5.90 -4.86 11.23
N LEU A 505 6.40 -5.43 10.14
CA LEU A 505 6.68 -6.84 9.90
C LEU A 505 8.19 -7.09 9.92
N GLN A 506 8.59 -8.30 10.31
CA GLN A 506 9.97 -8.74 10.23
C GLN A 506 10.18 -9.54 8.93
N GLY A 507 11.21 -9.20 8.18
CA GLY A 507 11.48 -9.76 6.86
C GLY A 507 10.85 -8.95 5.73
N GLU A 508 11.15 -9.36 4.50
CA GLU A 508 10.57 -8.79 3.30
C GLU A 508 9.20 -9.41 3.04
N VAL A 509 8.24 -8.57 2.62
CA VAL A 509 6.91 -9.04 2.24
C VAL A 509 6.98 -9.68 0.86
N THR A 510 6.61 -10.95 0.77
CA THR A 510 6.60 -11.77 -0.45
C THR A 510 5.21 -11.86 -1.08
N ARG A 511 4.15 -11.57 -0.32
CA ARG A 511 2.78 -11.51 -0.81
C ARG A 511 2.02 -10.41 -0.10
N LEU A 512 1.25 -9.65 -0.86
CA LEU A 512 0.37 -8.59 -0.37
C LEU A 512 -0.96 -8.67 -1.11
N SER A 513 -2.06 -8.69 -0.38
CA SER A 513 -3.40 -8.64 -0.96
C SER A 513 -4.36 -7.86 -0.07
N ILE A 514 -5.40 -7.33 -0.69
CA ILE A 514 -6.54 -6.74 -0.02
C ILE A 514 -7.81 -7.23 -0.71
N GLU A 515 -8.75 -7.73 0.08
CA GLU A 515 -10.04 -8.22 -0.37
C GLU A 515 -11.13 -7.36 0.25
N MET A 516 -12.07 -6.91 -0.58
CA MET A 516 -13.23 -6.13 -0.14
C MET A 516 -14.38 -7.11 0.09
N ASP A 517 -14.93 -7.14 1.31
CA ASP A 517 -16.12 -7.91 1.60
C ASP A 517 -17.35 -7.09 1.18
N ASP A 518 -18.29 -7.72 0.47
CA ASP A 518 -19.56 -7.07 0.15
C ASP A 518 -20.35 -6.81 1.44
N MET A 519 -21.06 -5.67 1.46
CA MET A 519 -21.87 -5.18 2.56
C MET A 519 -22.57 -6.32 3.32
N SER A 520 -22.13 -6.55 4.55
CA SER A 520 -22.84 -7.45 5.47
C SER A 520 -24.21 -6.85 5.82
N ALA A 521 -25.14 -7.68 6.31
CA ALA A 521 -26.48 -7.26 6.72
C ALA A 521 -26.49 -6.08 7.72
N ASP A 522 -25.36 -5.83 8.38
CA ASP A 522 -25.17 -4.81 9.42
C ASP A 522 -24.72 -3.43 8.88
N LYS A 523 -24.65 -3.24 7.55
CA LYS A 523 -24.21 -1.99 6.89
C LYS A 523 -22.77 -1.56 7.20
N GLU A 524 -21.95 -2.44 7.75
CA GLU A 524 -20.52 -2.18 7.95
C GLU A 524 -19.73 -2.61 6.72
N ARG A 525 -18.86 -1.72 6.25
CA ARG A 525 -17.92 -2.01 5.18
C ARG A 525 -16.69 -2.67 5.79
N ARG A 526 -16.27 -3.78 5.18
CA ARG A 526 -15.16 -4.58 5.67
C ARG A 526 -14.15 -4.84 4.56
N ALA A 527 -12.88 -4.69 4.88
CA ALA A 527 -11.78 -5.04 3.98
C ALA A 527 -10.75 -5.90 4.72
N THR A 528 -10.29 -6.97 4.10
CA THR A 528 -9.30 -7.88 4.67
C THR A 528 -7.95 -7.65 3.99
N VAL A 529 -6.95 -7.21 4.75
CA VAL A 529 -5.57 -7.01 4.28
C VAL A 529 -4.72 -8.19 4.72
N VAL A 530 -3.99 -8.81 3.80
CA VAL A 530 -3.07 -9.92 4.09
C VAL A 530 -1.67 -9.54 3.62
N ALA A 531 -0.68 -9.70 4.50
CA ALA A 531 0.73 -9.55 4.17
C ALA A 531 1.52 -10.76 4.67
N SER A 532 2.23 -11.42 3.75
CA SER A 532 3.07 -12.58 4.05
C SER A 532 4.55 -12.25 3.87
N THR A 533 5.35 -12.79 4.77
CA THR A 533 6.82 -12.83 4.75
C THR A 533 7.28 -14.29 4.66
N ALA A 534 8.59 -14.51 4.60
CA ALA A 534 9.17 -15.84 4.70
C ALA A 534 8.69 -16.62 5.95
N ASP A 535 8.62 -15.93 7.09
CA ASP A 535 8.40 -16.55 8.41
C ASP A 535 6.94 -16.47 8.87
N THR A 536 6.22 -15.41 8.49
CA THR A 536 4.88 -15.13 9.05
C THR A 536 3.95 -14.52 8.01
N THR A 537 2.67 -14.87 8.12
CA THR A 537 1.55 -14.23 7.42
C THR A 537 0.66 -13.55 8.43
N ARG A 538 0.37 -12.27 8.20
CA ARG A 538 -0.50 -11.46 9.06
C ARG A 538 -1.70 -10.97 8.29
N THR A 539 -2.84 -10.96 8.97
CA THR A 539 -4.13 -10.55 8.42
C THR A 539 -4.78 -9.49 9.30
N TRP A 540 -5.27 -8.43 8.67
CA TRP A 540 -6.05 -7.37 9.32
C TRP A 540 -7.42 -7.26 8.68
N VAL A 541 -8.41 -6.95 9.50
CA VAL A 541 -9.76 -6.64 9.11
C VAL A 541 -9.98 -5.16 9.38
N LEU A 542 -10.28 -4.40 8.33
CA LEU A 542 -10.60 -2.99 8.38
C LEU A 542 -12.11 -2.84 8.39
N ASN A 543 -12.67 -2.27 9.45
CA ASN A 543 -14.09 -2.00 9.61
C ASN A 543 -14.34 -0.50 9.49
N GLU A 544 -15.25 -0.10 8.61
CA GLU A 544 -15.70 1.28 8.44
C GLU A 544 -17.19 1.35 8.84
N CYS A 545 -17.45 1.94 10.01
CA CYS A 545 -18.81 2.14 10.50
C CYS A 545 -19.51 3.22 9.65
N CYS A 546 -20.54 2.83 8.91
CA CYS A 546 -21.26 3.71 7.98
C CYS A 546 -22.28 4.65 8.66
#